data_AF-A0A2G6ER29-F1
#
_entry.id   AF-A0A2G6ER29-F1
#
_cell.length_a   1.000
_cell.length_b   1.000
_cell.length_c   1.000
_cell.angle_alpha   90.00
_cell.angle_beta   90.00
_cell.angle_gamma   90.00
#
_symmetry.space_group_name_H-M   'P 1'
#
loop_
_entity.id
_entity.type
_entity.pdbx_description
1 polymer ?
#
loop_
_entity_poly.entity_id
_entity_poly.type
_entity_poly.pdbx_seq_one_letter_code
_entity_poly.pdbx_strand_id
1 'polypeptide(L)'
;QRRLGDLAESVLLLRAQLGLTDSNSVAAPAITQLAEADYQQLKAAYRQAAKRCHPDYLPAKQREIGLTLFDTLNKAYHLQDIVTVEHILWLLQSGQAFSTTPVVLSDAELLKKRKHLLTQLITQQTDRLAQLKMREDYDVCNHDNWNILLYDYQTRLEDELAMLRGRARQVSQHSQT
;
A
#
# COMPACT_ATOMS: atom_id res chain seq x y z
N GLN A 1 -19.66 8.21 27.97
CA GLN A 1 -18.90 8.15 26.72
C GLN A 1 -18.28 6.77 26.63
N ARG A 2 -18.88 5.83 25.88
CA ARG A 2 -18.28 4.51 25.65
C ARG A 2 -17.04 4.73 24.79
N ARG A 3 -15.89 4.28 25.27
CA ARG A 3 -14.62 4.51 24.58
C ARG A 3 -14.64 3.63 23.33
N LEU A 4 -14.08 4.12 22.23
CA LEU A 4 -14.06 3.40 20.94
C LEU A 4 -13.51 1.95 21.06
N GLY A 5 -12.68 1.68 22.07
CA GLY A 5 -12.21 0.33 22.41
C GLY A 5 -13.33 -0.64 22.84
N ASP A 6 -14.34 -0.15 23.57
CA ASP A 6 -15.46 -0.98 24.06
C ASP A 6 -16.34 -1.47 22.89
N LEU A 7 -16.42 -0.67 21.82
CA LEU A 7 -17.13 -1.05 20.59
C LEU A 7 -16.36 -2.10 19.79
N ALA A 8 -15.03 -1.96 19.71
CA ALA A 8 -14.19 -2.94 19.02
C ALA A 8 -14.25 -4.34 19.66
N GLU A 9 -14.24 -4.41 20.99
CA GLU A 9 -14.41 -5.67 21.72
C GLU A 9 -15.82 -6.27 21.51
N SER A 10 -16.86 -5.43 21.53
CA SER A 10 -18.23 -5.89 21.30
C SER A 10 -18.44 -6.45 19.88
N VAL A 11 -17.80 -5.86 18.88
CA VAL A 11 -17.85 -6.32 17.48
C VAL A 11 -17.09 -7.63 17.31
N LEU A 12 -15.93 -7.78 17.94
CA LEU A 12 -15.18 -9.05 17.95
C LEU A 12 -15.96 -10.19 18.60
N LEU A 13 -16.63 -9.92 19.73
CA LEU A 13 -17.49 -10.89 20.41
C LEU A 13 -18.70 -11.30 19.55
N LEU A 14 -19.36 -10.34 18.90
CA LEU A 14 -20.50 -10.61 18.04
C LEU A 14 -20.09 -11.47 16.83
N ARG A 15 -18.92 -11.18 16.25
CA ARG A 15 -18.36 -11.89 15.10
C ARG A 15 -18.02 -13.36 15.45
N ALA A 16 -17.52 -13.60 16.66
CA ALA A 16 -17.29 -14.95 17.18
C ALA A 16 -18.60 -15.72 17.43
N GLN A 17 -19.64 -15.07 17.96
CA GLN A 17 -20.95 -15.69 18.17
C GLN A 17 -21.68 -16.07 16.88
N LEU A 18 -21.44 -15.31 15.80
CA LEU A 18 -22.04 -15.56 14.49
C LEU A 18 -21.24 -16.56 13.64
N GLY A 19 -20.16 -17.14 14.17
CA GLY A 19 -19.34 -18.12 13.45
C GLY A 19 -18.57 -17.54 12.26
N LEU A 20 -18.48 -16.21 12.17
CA LEU A 20 -17.74 -15.48 11.13
C LEU A 20 -16.26 -15.38 11.52
N THR A 21 -15.63 -16.50 11.82
CA THR A 21 -14.17 -16.55 11.94
C THR A 21 -13.59 -16.46 10.54
N ASP A 22 -12.66 -15.55 10.31
CA ASP A 22 -12.01 -15.33 9.02
C ASP A 22 -11.21 -16.58 8.60
N SER A 23 -11.90 -17.59 8.06
CA SER A 23 -11.33 -18.66 7.26
C SER A 23 -11.09 -18.16 5.83
N ASN A 24 -10.49 -16.98 5.72
CA ASN A 24 -9.85 -16.52 4.52
C ASN A 24 -8.50 -15.95 4.93
N SER A 25 -7.59 -16.88 5.27
CA SER A 25 -6.19 -16.70 4.94
C SER A 25 -6.13 -16.48 3.43
N VAL A 26 -6.32 -15.23 3.02
CA VAL A 26 -5.96 -14.79 1.69
C VAL A 26 -4.45 -14.95 1.68
N ALA A 27 -4.05 -16.08 1.09
CA ALA A 27 -2.69 -16.39 0.73
C ALA A 27 -2.01 -15.10 0.28
N ALA A 28 -0.88 -14.79 0.90
CA ALA A 28 0.04 -13.77 0.43
C ALA A 28 0.10 -13.88 -1.10
N PRO A 29 -0.07 -12.77 -1.85
CA PRO A 29 -0.05 -12.85 -3.30
C PRO A 29 1.27 -13.50 -3.67
N ALA A 30 1.17 -14.66 -4.32
CA ALA A 30 2.30 -15.44 -4.75
C ALA A 30 3.23 -14.49 -5.49
N ILE A 31 4.44 -14.34 -4.95
CA ILE A 31 5.53 -13.59 -5.55
C ILE A 31 5.62 -14.10 -6.98
N THR A 32 5.28 -13.23 -7.92
CA THR A 32 5.43 -13.46 -9.36
C THR A 32 6.83 -14.00 -9.58
N GLN A 33 6.95 -15.28 -9.88
CA GLN A 33 8.20 -15.87 -10.33
C GLN A 33 8.58 -15.13 -11.61
N LEU A 34 9.58 -14.26 -11.51
CA LEU A 34 10.17 -13.62 -12.68
C LEU A 34 10.64 -14.71 -13.66
N ALA A 35 10.47 -14.45 -14.96
CA ALA A 35 11.02 -15.31 -15.98
C ALA A 35 12.54 -15.47 -15.76
N GLU A 36 13.13 -16.61 -16.09
CA GLU A 36 14.56 -16.89 -15.81
C GLU A 36 15.52 -15.82 -16.35
N ALA A 37 15.16 -15.20 -17.48
CA ALA A 37 15.92 -14.08 -18.06
C ALA A 37 15.91 -12.83 -17.16
N ASP A 38 14.76 -12.48 -16.59
CA ASP A 38 14.56 -11.35 -15.70
C ASP A 38 15.27 -11.59 -14.37
N TYR A 39 15.25 -12.82 -13.86
CA TYR A 39 15.99 -13.18 -12.65
C TYR A 39 17.52 -13.10 -12.84
N GLN A 40 18.03 -13.45 -14.02
CA GLN A 40 19.45 -13.26 -14.34
C GLN A 40 19.84 -11.78 -14.40
N GLN A 41 18.99 -10.94 -15.00
CA GLN A 41 19.18 -9.49 -15.03
C GLN A 41 19.15 -8.89 -13.62
N LEU A 42 18.18 -9.26 -12.80
CA LEU A 42 18.08 -8.88 -11.39
C LEU A 42 19.38 -9.21 -10.64
N LYS A 43 19.87 -10.44 -10.77
CA LYS A 43 21.08 -10.91 -10.09
C LYS A 43 22.34 -10.20 -10.57
N ALA A 44 22.43 -9.90 -11.87
CA ALA A 44 23.53 -9.13 -12.44
C ALA A 44 23.53 -7.69 -11.94
N ALA A 45 22.37 -7.02 -11.98
CA ALA A 45 22.20 -5.66 -11.50
C ALA A 45 22.46 -5.55 -9.99
N TYR A 46 21.95 -6.49 -9.20
CA TYR A 46 22.19 -6.57 -7.76
C TYR A 46 23.69 -6.68 -7.44
N ARG A 47 24.42 -7.58 -8.10
CA ARG A 47 25.87 -7.75 -7.89
C ARG A 47 26.66 -6.49 -8.24
N GLN A 48 26.29 -5.82 -9.33
CA GLN A 48 26.92 -4.57 -9.76
C GLN A 48 26.63 -3.43 -8.78
N ALA A 49 25.39 -3.33 -8.29
CA ALA A 49 25.00 -2.34 -7.29
C ALA A 49 25.73 -2.60 -5.96
N ALA A 50 25.66 -3.83 -5.43
CA ALA A 50 26.29 -4.25 -4.18
C ALA A 50 27.80 -3.95 -4.15
N LYS A 51 28.50 -4.18 -5.26
CA LYS A 51 29.93 -3.84 -5.38
C LYS A 51 30.19 -2.34 -5.25
N ARG A 52 29.25 -1.48 -5.67
CA ARG A 52 29.38 -0.01 -5.63
C ARG A 52 28.86 0.62 -4.34
N CYS A 53 27.95 -0.03 -3.62
CA CYS A 53 27.41 0.46 -2.36
C CYS A 53 27.94 -0.28 -1.12
N HIS A 54 28.97 -1.13 -1.26
CA HIS A 54 29.51 -1.86 -0.11
C HIS A 54 30.11 -0.89 0.94
N PRO A 55 29.69 -0.96 2.21
CA PRO A 55 30.06 0.00 3.26
C PRO A 55 31.57 0.08 3.52
N ASP A 56 32.34 -0.96 3.19
CA ASP A 56 33.80 -0.98 3.32
C ASP A 56 34.53 -0.01 2.36
N TYR A 57 33.92 0.32 1.22
CA TYR A 57 34.53 1.24 0.24
C TYR A 57 34.09 2.70 0.44
N LEU A 58 33.24 2.97 1.43
CA LEU A 58 32.63 4.28 1.64
C LEU A 58 33.30 5.07 2.77
N PRO A 59 33.62 6.36 2.56
CA PRO A 59 34.14 7.22 3.61
C PRO A 59 33.11 7.37 4.72
N ALA A 60 33.55 7.60 5.96
CA ALA A 60 32.68 7.60 7.15
C ALA A 60 31.43 8.49 7.00
N LYS A 61 31.52 9.61 6.28
CA LYS A 61 30.41 10.53 5.99
C LYS A 61 29.31 9.96 5.09
N GLN A 62 29.62 8.95 4.27
CA GLN A 62 28.69 8.32 3.32
C GLN A 62 28.32 6.90 3.74
N ARG A 63 28.85 6.42 4.86
CA ARG A 63 28.69 5.04 5.33
C ARG A 63 27.25 4.74 5.77
N GLU A 64 26.60 5.70 6.43
CA GLU A 64 25.17 5.60 6.80
C GLU A 64 24.26 5.60 5.56
N ILE A 65 24.54 6.47 4.59
CA ILE A 65 23.81 6.51 3.31
C ILE A 65 24.03 5.20 2.55
N GLY A 66 25.25 4.68 2.54
CA GLY A 66 25.58 3.38 1.95
C GLY A 66 24.83 2.22 2.58
N LEU A 67 24.77 2.17 3.92
CA LEU A 67 24.03 1.13 4.66
C LEU A 67 22.53 1.15 4.33
N THR A 68 21.91 2.33 4.37
CA THR A 68 20.48 2.46 4.02
C THR A 68 20.19 2.11 2.56
N LEU A 69 21.08 2.49 1.65
CA LEU A 69 20.99 2.12 0.24
C LEU A 69 21.20 0.60 0.02
N PHE A 70 22.09 -0.02 0.81
CA PHE A 70 22.33 -1.45 0.76
C PHE A 70 21.14 -2.26 1.30
N ASP A 71 20.53 -1.80 2.40
CA ASP A 71 19.32 -2.41 2.95
C ASP A 71 18.14 -2.31 1.99
N THR A 72 17.97 -1.16 1.34
CA THR A 72 16.92 -0.99 0.32
C THR A 72 17.18 -1.85 -0.90
N LEU A 73 18.44 -1.98 -1.34
CA LEU A 73 18.84 -2.90 -2.41
C LEU A 73 18.55 -4.37 -2.06
N ASN A 74 18.85 -4.81 -0.83
CA ASN A 74 18.55 -6.16 -0.37
C ASN A 74 17.05 -6.42 -0.33
N LYS A 75 16.26 -5.48 0.20
CA LYS A 75 14.80 -5.59 0.21
C LYS A 75 14.23 -5.70 -1.21
N ALA A 76 14.69 -4.86 -2.12
CA ALA A 76 14.32 -4.90 -3.53
C ALA A 76 14.65 -6.25 -4.18
N TYR A 77 15.85 -6.79 -3.92
CA TYR A 77 16.26 -8.11 -4.41
C TYR A 77 15.37 -9.25 -3.87
N HIS A 78 15.05 -9.23 -2.57
CA HIS A 78 14.16 -10.23 -1.97
C HIS A 78 12.73 -10.17 -2.50
N LEU A 79 12.24 -8.97 -2.80
CA LEU A 79 10.93 -8.74 -3.41
C LEU A 79 10.93 -8.99 -4.93
N GLN A 80 12.09 -9.35 -5.51
CA GLN A 80 12.30 -9.54 -6.96
C GLN A 80 11.92 -8.30 -7.79
N ASP A 81 12.07 -7.11 -7.20
CA ASP A 81 11.73 -5.85 -7.84
C ASP A 81 12.91 -5.36 -8.69
N ILE A 82 12.92 -5.75 -9.98
CA ILE A 82 13.97 -5.34 -10.93
C ILE A 82 14.06 -3.84 -11.06
N VAL A 83 12.92 -3.16 -11.13
CA VAL A 83 12.85 -1.73 -11.43
C VAL A 83 13.57 -0.94 -10.36
N THR A 84 13.37 -1.30 -9.09
CA THR A 84 14.06 -0.66 -7.95
C THR A 84 15.55 -1.01 -7.90
N VAL A 85 15.95 -2.26 -8.19
CA VAL A 85 17.38 -2.65 -8.26
C VAL A 85 18.11 -1.89 -9.36
N GLU A 86 17.53 -1.77 -10.56
CA GLU A 86 18.09 -1.02 -11.66
C GLU A 86 18.14 0.49 -11.38
N HIS A 87 17.13 1.02 -10.68
CA HIS A 87 17.12 2.41 -10.24
C HIS A 87 18.28 2.71 -9.29
N ILE A 88 18.52 1.86 -8.29
CA ILE A 88 19.62 2.01 -7.34
C ILE A 88 20.96 1.89 -8.07
N LEU A 89 21.08 0.95 -9.00
CA LEU A 89 22.27 0.82 -9.84
C LEU A 89 22.53 2.08 -10.68
N TRP A 90 21.49 2.69 -11.25
CA TRP A 90 21.61 3.95 -11.99
C TRP A 90 22.04 5.11 -11.10
N LEU A 91 21.51 5.22 -9.88
CA LEU A 91 21.94 6.25 -8.91
C LEU A 91 23.41 6.09 -8.53
N LEU A 92 23.86 4.84 -8.38
CA LEU A 92 25.27 4.50 -8.10
C LEU A 92 26.17 4.72 -9.33
N GLN A 93 25.65 4.58 -10.56
CA GLN A 93 26.39 4.84 -11.79
C GLN A 93 26.52 6.33 -12.11
N SER A 94 25.48 7.10 -11.88
CA SER A 94 25.44 8.54 -12.10
C SER A 94 26.18 9.35 -11.02
N GLY A 95 26.62 8.70 -9.94
CA GLY A 95 27.24 9.38 -8.79
C GLY A 95 26.24 10.17 -7.94
N GLN A 96 24.95 10.11 -8.24
CA GLN A 96 23.90 10.81 -7.50
C GLN A 96 23.59 10.15 -6.15
N ALA A 97 23.91 8.86 -5.98
CA ALA A 97 23.61 8.12 -4.75
C ALA A 97 24.20 8.74 -3.47
N PHE A 98 25.34 9.45 -3.57
CA PHE A 98 26.05 10.03 -2.43
C PHE A 98 26.23 11.55 -2.54
N SER A 99 25.67 12.16 -3.59
CA SER A 99 25.79 13.60 -3.85
C SER A 99 24.53 14.31 -3.38
N THR A 100 24.68 15.32 -2.53
CA THR A 100 23.59 16.21 -2.13
C THR A 100 23.27 17.23 -3.22
N THR A 101 24.19 17.45 -4.17
CA THR A 101 23.99 18.33 -5.32
C THR A 101 23.51 17.55 -6.54
N PRO A 102 22.51 18.07 -7.28
CA PRO A 102 22.03 17.44 -8.50
C PRO A 102 23.15 17.45 -9.55
N VAL A 103 23.60 16.26 -9.94
CA VAL A 103 24.61 16.10 -11.01
C VAL A 103 23.92 16.33 -12.35
N VAL A 104 24.37 17.36 -13.08
CA VAL A 104 23.90 17.61 -14.45
C VAL A 104 24.42 16.49 -15.35
N LEU A 105 23.49 15.75 -15.92
CA LEU A 105 23.78 14.51 -16.60
C LEU A 105 23.68 14.76 -18.11
N SER A 106 24.83 14.73 -18.80
CA SER A 106 24.94 15.06 -20.24
C SER A 106 24.80 13.85 -21.16
N ASP A 107 24.79 12.64 -20.61
CA ASP A 107 24.72 11.40 -21.39
C ASP A 107 23.28 11.10 -21.81
N ALA A 108 23.01 11.23 -23.10
CA ALA A 108 21.69 11.03 -23.70
C ALA A 108 21.17 9.59 -23.54
N GLU A 109 22.04 8.58 -23.51
CA GLU A 109 21.63 7.17 -23.33
C GLU A 109 21.23 6.90 -21.89
N LEU A 110 21.98 7.47 -20.93
CA LEU A 110 21.66 7.36 -19.52
C LEU A 110 20.35 8.07 -19.16
N LEU A 111 20.04 9.19 -19.84
CA LEU A 111 18.76 9.88 -19.75
C LEU A 111 17.60 9.05 -20.30
N LYS A 112 17.78 8.39 -21.45
CA LYS A 112 16.75 7.51 -22.03
C LYS A 112 16.44 6.33 -21.10
N LYS A 113 17.47 5.68 -20.55
CA LYS A 113 17.31 4.62 -19.55
C LYS A 113 16.57 5.13 -18.32
N ARG A 114 16.91 6.33 -17.83
CA ARG A 114 16.21 6.96 -16.69
C ARG A 114 14.73 7.21 -16.99
N LYS A 115 14.41 7.75 -18.17
CA LYS A 115 13.02 7.97 -18.59
C LYS A 115 12.23 6.68 -18.61
N HIS A 116 12.81 5.61 -19.15
CA HIS A 116 12.17 4.30 -19.21
C HIS A 116 11.90 3.74 -17.81
N LEU A 117 12.91 3.74 -16.94
CA LEU A 117 12.77 3.33 -15.52
C LEU A 117 11.71 4.13 -14.78
N LEU A 118 11.69 5.45 -14.93
CA LEU A 118 10.69 6.30 -14.29
C LEU A 118 9.28 5.98 -14.76
N THR A 119 9.12 5.68 -16.05
CA THR A 119 7.82 5.30 -16.61
C THR A 119 7.35 3.96 -16.03
N GLN A 120 8.24 2.98 -15.91
CA GLN A 120 7.95 1.69 -15.27
C GLN A 120 7.61 1.82 -13.78
N LEU A 121 8.30 2.71 -13.06
CA LEU A 121 7.98 2.98 -11.65
C LEU A 121 6.61 3.62 -11.51
N ILE A 122 6.25 4.57 -12.38
CA ILE A 122 4.93 5.18 -12.38
C ILE A 122 3.87 4.13 -12.62
N THR A 123 4.04 3.25 -13.62
CA THR A 123 3.06 2.18 -13.90
C THR A 123 2.92 1.22 -12.73
N GLN A 124 4.03 0.80 -12.11
CA GLN A 124 4.00 -0.08 -10.95
C GLN A 124 3.29 0.58 -9.75
N GLN A 125 3.54 1.87 -9.51
CA GLN A 125 2.87 2.62 -8.44
C GLN A 125 1.38 2.83 -8.72
N THR A 126 0.99 3.10 -9.96
CA THR A 126 -0.43 3.22 -10.33
C THR A 126 -1.16 1.89 -10.18
N ASP A 127 -0.52 0.77 -10.54
CA ASP A 127 -1.09 -0.56 -10.37
C ASP A 127 -1.25 -0.90 -8.89
N ARG A 128 -0.24 -0.58 -8.08
CA ARG A 128 -0.31 -0.74 -6.63
C ARG A 128 -1.43 0.11 -6.02
N LEU A 129 -1.60 1.35 -6.47
CA LEU A 129 -2.72 2.19 -6.04
C LEU A 129 -4.07 1.62 -6.47
N ALA A 130 -4.18 1.08 -7.68
CA ALA A 130 -5.40 0.43 -8.15
C ALA A 130 -5.74 -0.81 -7.30
N GLN A 131 -4.75 -1.65 -7.00
CA GLN A 131 -4.92 -2.81 -6.13
C GLN A 131 -5.34 -2.41 -4.71
N LEU A 132 -4.77 -1.33 -4.17
CA LEU A 132 -5.17 -0.81 -2.86
C LEU A 132 -6.62 -0.29 -2.87
N LYS A 133 -7.06 0.36 -3.96
CA LYS A 133 -8.44 0.81 -4.14
C LYS A 133 -9.45 -0.34 -4.27
N MET A 134 -9.02 -1.50 -4.75
CA MET A 134 -9.86 -2.69 -4.89
C MET A 134 -10.01 -3.50 -3.59
N ARG A 135 -9.24 -3.19 -2.54
CA ARG A 135 -9.41 -3.85 -1.24
C ARG A 135 -10.65 -3.29 -0.54
N GLU A 136 -11.43 -4.16 0.08
CA GLU A 136 -12.62 -3.79 0.88
C GLU A 136 -12.30 -2.75 1.97
N ASP A 137 -11.06 -2.75 2.49
CA ASP A 137 -10.59 -1.78 3.49
C ASP A 137 -10.55 -0.33 2.99
N TYR A 138 -10.47 -0.11 1.67
CA TYR A 138 -10.41 1.25 1.10
C TYR A 138 -11.74 1.99 1.28
N ASP A 139 -12.85 1.27 1.22
CA ASP A 139 -14.20 1.84 1.39
C ASP A 139 -14.42 2.39 2.81
N VAL A 140 -13.75 1.82 3.82
CA VAL A 140 -13.83 2.28 5.21
C VAL A 140 -12.94 3.49 5.47
N CYS A 141 -12.02 3.85 4.58
CA CYS A 141 -11.15 5.03 4.75
C CYS A 141 -11.50 6.21 3.85
N ASN A 142 -12.42 6.03 2.89
CA ASN A 142 -12.77 7.07 1.93
C ASN A 142 -13.87 8.00 2.48
N HIS A 143 -13.55 9.27 2.75
CA HIS A 143 -14.46 10.26 3.36
C HIS A 143 -15.75 10.48 2.55
N ASP A 144 -15.67 10.39 1.22
CA ASP A 144 -16.85 10.52 0.36
C ASP A 144 -17.79 9.30 0.49
N ASN A 145 -17.22 8.12 0.73
CA ASN A 145 -17.98 6.89 0.96
C ASN A 145 -18.67 6.88 2.33
N TRP A 146 -18.04 7.49 3.35
CA TRP A 146 -18.65 7.69 4.67
C TRP A 146 -19.91 8.54 4.59
N ASN A 147 -19.93 9.60 3.76
CA ASN A 147 -21.10 10.46 3.62
C ASN A 147 -22.27 9.72 2.97
N ILE A 148 -22.00 8.87 1.97
CA ILE A 148 -23.01 8.04 1.31
C ILE A 148 -23.57 7.02 2.31
N LEU A 149 -22.71 6.28 3.00
CA LEU A 149 -23.14 5.30 4.00
C LEU A 149 -23.92 5.97 5.14
N LEU A 150 -23.45 7.11 5.64
CA LEU A 150 -24.13 7.86 6.71
C LEU A 150 -25.51 8.34 6.27
N TYR A 151 -25.64 8.81 5.03
CA TYR A 151 -26.92 9.23 4.46
C TYR A 151 -27.90 8.05 4.37
N ASP A 152 -27.46 6.91 3.85
CA ASP A 152 -28.27 5.69 3.77
C ASP A 152 -28.74 5.21 5.15
N TYR A 153 -27.86 5.27 6.15
CA TYR A 153 -28.21 4.94 7.54
C TYR A 153 -29.21 5.94 8.14
N GLN A 154 -29.06 7.24 7.87
CA GLN A 154 -30.00 8.26 8.32
C GLN A 154 -31.40 8.02 7.73
N THR A 155 -31.49 7.78 6.42
CA THR A 155 -32.77 7.52 5.75
C THR A 155 -33.46 6.29 6.32
N ARG A 156 -32.72 5.18 6.53
CA ARG A 156 -33.29 3.98 7.16
C ARG A 156 -33.84 4.24 8.56
N LEU A 157 -33.12 4.99 9.38
CA LEU A 157 -33.57 5.33 10.74
C LEU A 157 -34.80 6.24 10.72
N GLU A 158 -34.89 7.16 9.77
CA GLU A 158 -36.07 8.02 9.58
C GLU A 158 -37.30 7.20 9.16
N ASP A 159 -37.15 6.24 8.25
CA ASP A 159 -38.21 5.33 7.83
C ASP A 159 -38.68 4.44 8.99
N GLU A 160 -37.76 3.87 9.77
CA GLU A 160 -38.09 3.08 10.96
C GLU A 160 -38.83 3.92 12.00
N LEU A 161 -38.39 5.16 12.24
CA LEU A 161 -39.09 6.09 13.14
C LEU A 161 -40.49 6.43 12.63
N ALA A 162 -40.68 6.63 11.33
CA ALA A 162 -41.98 6.89 10.74
C ALA A 162 -42.93 5.69 10.94
N MET A 163 -42.43 4.47 10.71
CA MET A 163 -43.17 3.23 10.93
C MET A 163 -43.57 3.03 12.39
N LEU A 164 -42.64 3.26 13.32
CA LEU A 164 -42.91 3.14 14.75
C LEU A 164 -43.90 4.21 15.25
N ARG A 165 -43.80 5.45 14.77
CA ARG A 165 -44.78 6.51 15.07
C ARG A 165 -46.16 6.19 14.52
N GLY A 166 -46.24 5.62 13.32
CA GLY A 166 -47.49 5.14 12.74
C GLY A 166 -48.14 4.05 13.59
N ARG A 167 -47.36 3.04 13.98
CA ARG A 167 -47.81 1.96 14.87
C ARG A 167 -48.25 2.49 16.25
N ALA A 168 -47.49 3.41 16.84
CA ALA A 168 -47.84 4.00 18.14
C ALA A 168 -49.21 4.71 18.08
N ARG A 169 -49.49 5.48 17.03
CA ARG A 169 -50.79 6.14 16.83
C ARG A 169 -51.94 5.15 16.67
N GLN A 170 -51.72 4.05 15.94
CA GLN A 170 -52.72 3.00 15.78
C GLN A 170 -53.04 2.33 17.12
N VAL A 171 -52.03 2.04 17.94
CA VAL A 171 -52.23 1.45 19.28
C VAL A 171 -52.98 2.43 20.19
N SER A 172 -52.64 3.71 20.18
CA SER A 172 -53.37 4.75 20.94
C SER A 172 -54.86 4.84 20.55
N GLN A 173 -55.17 4.70 19.27
CA GLN A 173 -56.55 4.73 18.76
C GLN A 173 -57.34 3.47 19.14
N HIS A 174 -56.71 2.29 19.14
CA HIS A 174 -57.36 1.03 19.56
C HIS A 174 -57.52 0.92 21.09
N SER A 175 -56.76 1.68 21.88
CA SER A 175 -56.89 1.72 23.35
C SER A 175 -57.92 2.75 23.87
N GLN A 176 -58.48 3.59 22.99
CA GLN A 176 -59.51 4.59 23.33
C GLN A 176 -60.92 4.19 22.87
N THR A 177 -61.05 3.07 22.16
CA THR A 177 -62.31 2.39 21.80
C THR A 177 -62.53 1.20 22.71
#